data_AF-A0A0C9ZVZ5-F1
#
_entry.id   AF-A0A0C9ZVZ5-F1
#
_cell.length_a   1.000
_cell.length_b   1.000
_cell.length_c   1.000
_cell.angle_alpha   90.00
_cell.angle_beta   90.00
_cell.angle_gamma   90.00
#
_symmetry.space_group_name_H-M   'P 1'
#
loop_
_entity.id
_entity.type
_entity.pdbx_description
1 polymer ?
#
loop_
_entity_poly.entity_id
_entity_poly.type
_entity_poly.pdbx_seq_one_letter_code
_entity_poly.pdbx_strand_id
1 'polypeptide(L)'
;QAPHAAQQKLSSESTPSLSYAVPAFEEMIKSWESIGLHVPHCKPIVDIGLTWASKYTDRMGATHAYAVAMFIDPVMRMSWMNSQWEEDRINKAKEFIVKLVCLFSI
;
A
#
# COMPACT_ATOMS: atom_id res chain seq x y z
N GLN A 1 4.47 -6.89 -16.61
CA GLN A 1 4.95 -5.50 -16.42
C GLN A 1 4.62 -4.95 -15.03
N ALA A 2 3.46 -5.27 -14.41
CA ALA A 2 3.09 -4.78 -13.07
C ALA A 2 4.14 -4.96 -11.95
N PRO A 3 4.81 -6.13 -11.80
CA PRO A 3 5.80 -6.31 -10.72
C PRO A 3 7.03 -5.43 -10.92
N HIS A 4 7.45 -5.27 -12.18
CA HIS A 4 8.57 -4.44 -12.53
C HIS A 4 8.27 -2.96 -12.27
N ALA A 5 7.06 -2.48 -12.55
CA ALA A 5 6.65 -1.12 -12.23
C ALA A 5 6.64 -0.85 -10.72
N ALA A 6 6.10 -1.78 -9.92
CA ALA A 6 6.11 -1.67 -8.46
C ALA A 6 7.54 -1.67 -7.91
N GLN A 7 8.39 -2.61 -8.38
CA GLN A 7 9.79 -2.67 -7.99
C GLN A 7 10.50 -1.37 -8.34
N GLN A 8 10.33 -0.88 -9.57
CA GLN A 8 11.04 0.31 -10.00
C GLN A 8 10.59 1.57 -9.25
N LYS A 9 9.29 1.72 -8.98
CA LYS A 9 8.77 2.79 -8.13
C LYS A 9 9.41 2.78 -6.73
N LEU A 10 9.58 1.60 -6.13
CA LEU A 10 10.19 1.46 -4.81
C LEU A 10 11.73 1.56 -4.82
N SER A 11 12.40 1.24 -5.93
CA SER A 11 13.86 1.31 -6.04
C SER A 11 14.40 2.61 -6.64
N SER A 12 13.54 3.42 -7.27
CA SER A 12 13.96 4.64 -7.97
C SER A 12 14.30 5.81 -7.06
N GLU A 13 13.76 5.83 -5.83
CA GLU A 13 13.97 6.91 -4.89
C GLU A 13 15.28 6.72 -4.11
N SER A 14 16.07 7.78 -4.01
CA SER A 14 17.33 7.81 -3.24
C SER A 14 17.10 7.64 -1.73
N THR A 15 15.85 7.84 -1.30
CA THR A 15 15.38 7.64 0.08
C THR A 15 14.25 6.61 0.03
N PRO A 16 14.37 5.43 0.67
CA PRO A 16 13.30 4.45 0.69
C PRO A 16 12.06 5.05 1.37
N SER A 17 11.10 5.54 0.58
CA SER A 17 9.90 6.15 1.14
C SER A 17 8.84 5.08 1.35
N LEU A 18 8.72 4.66 2.62
CA LEU A 18 7.71 3.70 3.09
C LEU A 18 6.28 4.14 2.72
N SER A 19 6.06 5.43 2.44
CA SER A 19 4.78 5.99 1.97
C SER A 19 4.28 5.33 0.69
N TYR A 20 5.15 4.97 -0.26
CA TYR A 20 4.74 4.40 -1.53
C TYR A 20 4.59 2.87 -1.53
N ALA A 21 5.00 2.20 -0.44
CA ALA A 21 4.95 0.75 -0.35
C ALA A 21 3.51 0.22 -0.47
N VAL A 22 2.59 0.69 0.38
CA VAL A 22 1.20 0.22 0.34
C VAL A 22 0.54 0.54 -1.01
N PRO A 23 0.62 1.77 -1.54
CA PRO A 23 0.10 2.07 -2.88
C PRO A 23 0.65 1.15 -3.98
N ALA A 24 1.97 0.95 -4.02
CA ALA A 24 2.59 0.13 -5.06
C ALA A 24 2.12 -1.33 -5.02
N PHE A 25 1.95 -1.90 -3.83
CA PHE A 25 1.41 -3.26 -3.67
C PHE A 25 -0.08 -3.33 -4.04
N GLU A 26 -0.90 -2.37 -3.61
CA GLU A 26 -2.33 -2.34 -3.95
C GLU A 26 -2.53 -2.17 -5.48
N GLU A 27 -1.75 -1.32 -6.14
CA GLU A 27 -1.73 -1.15 -7.60
C GLU A 27 -1.29 -2.43 -8.34
N MET A 28 -0.24 -3.10 -7.83
CA MET A 28 0.27 -4.34 -8.40
C MET A 28 -0.77 -5.46 -8.30
N ILE A 29 -1.43 -5.61 -7.15
CA ILE A 29 -2.49 -6.61 -6.92
C ILE A 29 -3.63 -6.40 -7.93
N LYS A 30 -4.16 -5.18 -8.03
CA LYS A 30 -5.24 -4.85 -9.01
C LYS A 30 -4.84 -5.17 -10.44
N SER A 31 -3.60 -4.88 -10.80
CA SER A 31 -3.05 -5.18 -12.13
C SER A 31 -2.97 -6.69 -12.38
N TRP A 32 -2.56 -7.46 -11.37
CA TRP A 32 -2.48 -8.91 -11.44
C TRP A 32 -3.85 -9.58 -11.51
N GLU A 33 -4.82 -9.12 -10.71
CA GLU A 33 -6.22 -9.57 -10.79
C GLU A 33 -6.78 -9.37 -12.21
N SER A 34 -6.53 -8.19 -12.80
CA SER A 34 -6.92 -7.91 -14.19
C SER A 34 -6.26 -8.85 -15.19
N ILE A 35 -4.96 -9.14 -15.04
CA ILE A 35 -4.25 -10.10 -15.90
C ILE A 35 -4.85 -11.51 -15.75
N GLY A 36 -5.13 -11.96 -14.53
CA GLY A 36 -5.72 -13.27 -14.27
C GLY A 36 -7.11 -13.42 -14.89
N LEU A 37 -7.88 -12.33 -15.00
CA LEU A 37 -9.19 -12.30 -15.64
C LEU A 37 -9.10 -12.34 -17.17
N HIS A 38 -8.23 -11.52 -17.77
CA HIS A 38 -8.16 -11.34 -19.23
C HIS A 38 -7.22 -12.32 -19.93
N VAL A 39 -6.33 -12.98 -19.18
CA VAL A 39 -5.31 -13.88 -19.71
C VAL A 39 -5.37 -15.21 -18.94
N PRO A 40 -6.34 -16.09 -19.24
CA PRO A 40 -6.63 -17.27 -18.43
C PRO A 40 -5.45 -18.24 -18.27
N HIS A 41 -4.56 -18.32 -19.27
CA HIS A 41 -3.37 -19.17 -19.19
C HIS A 41 -2.33 -18.67 -18.16
N CYS A 42 -2.35 -17.37 -17.82
CA CYS A 42 -1.51 -16.81 -16.77
C CYS A 42 -2.13 -16.96 -15.38
N LYS A 43 -3.44 -17.24 -15.28
CA LYS A 43 -4.18 -17.28 -14.01
C LYS A 43 -3.52 -18.17 -12.94
N PRO A 44 -3.06 -19.40 -13.21
CA PRO A 44 -2.43 -20.23 -12.18
C PRO A 44 -1.19 -19.57 -11.54
N ILE A 45 -0.37 -18.89 -12.36
CA ILE A 45 0.84 -18.22 -11.89
C ILE A 45 0.49 -16.92 -11.15
N VAL A 46 -0.49 -16.18 -11.67
CA VAL A 46 -1.02 -14.97 -11.04
C VAL A 46 -1.61 -15.27 -9.65
N ASP A 47 -2.39 -16.34 -9.52
CA ASP A 47 -3.03 -16.71 -8.25
C ASP A 47 -1.99 -17.04 -7.16
N ILE A 48 -0.87 -17.67 -7.54
CA ILE A 48 0.28 -17.89 -6.62
C ILE A 48 0.87 -16.54 -6.19
N GLY A 49 1.09 -15.61 -7.13
CA GLY A 49 1.59 -14.26 -6.83
C GLY A 49 0.66 -13.48 -5.90
N LEU A 50 -0.64 -13.51 -6.16
CA LEU A 50 -1.67 -12.87 -5.34
C LEU A 50 -1.73 -13.44 -3.92
N THR A 51 -1.54 -14.75 -3.77
CA THR A 51 -1.46 -15.39 -2.44
C THR A 51 -0.33 -14.81 -1.60
N TRP A 52 0.84 -14.55 -2.20
CA TRP A 52 1.95 -13.90 -1.51
C TRP A 52 1.70 -12.41 -1.28
N ALA A 53 1.19 -11.70 -2.28
CA ALA A 53 0.88 -10.28 -2.16
C ALA A 53 -0.11 -10.02 -1.02
N SER A 54 -1.15 -10.84 -0.87
CA SER A 54 -2.11 -10.78 0.24
C SER A 54 -1.41 -10.92 1.60
N LYS A 55 -0.50 -11.88 1.75
CA LYS A 55 0.26 -12.05 3.01
C LYS A 55 1.09 -10.81 3.35
N TYR A 56 1.67 -10.14 2.36
CA TYR A 56 2.42 -8.91 2.58
C TYR A 56 1.50 -7.74 2.91
N THR A 57 0.35 -7.59 2.22
CA THR A 57 -0.62 -6.53 2.56
C THR A 57 -1.20 -6.71 3.95
N ASP A 58 -1.45 -7.94 4.40
CA ASP A 58 -1.91 -8.22 5.77
C ASP A 58 -0.87 -7.77 6.80
N ARG A 59 0.41 -8.09 6.55
CA ARG A 59 1.52 -7.66 7.43
C ARG A 59 1.70 -6.16 7.44
N MET A 60 1.57 -5.51 6.29
CA MET A 60 1.63 -4.04 6.20
C MET A 60 0.45 -3.39 6.91
N GLY A 61 -0.74 -3.98 6.83
CA GLY A 61 -1.95 -3.52 7.53
C GLY A 61 -1.92 -3.75 9.04
N ALA A 62 -1.12 -4.71 9.53
CA ALA A 62 -0.97 -5.00 10.95
C ALA A 62 -0.19 -3.92 11.73
N THR A 63 0.40 -2.94 11.05
CA THR A 63 1.13 -1.83 11.68
C THR A 63 0.68 -0.48 11.14
N HIS A 64 0.61 0.53 12.02
CA HIS A 64 0.30 1.90 11.62
C HIS A 64 1.49 2.62 10.97
N ALA A 65 2.68 2.01 10.94
CA ALA A 65 3.89 2.62 10.38
C ALA A 65 3.71 3.10 8.94
N TYR A 66 3.03 2.32 8.10
CA TYR A 66 2.76 2.71 6.71
C TYR A 66 1.78 3.88 6.61
N ALA A 67 0.71 3.87 7.41
CA ALA A 67 -0.26 4.97 7.45
C ALA A 67 0.40 6.28 7.90
N VAL A 68 1.27 6.21 8.91
CA VAL A 68 2.06 7.36 9.38
C VAL A 68 3.04 7.83 8.32
N ALA A 69 3.76 6.92 7.66
CA ALA A 69 4.69 7.27 6.59
C ALA A 69 3.99 7.98 5.41
N MET A 70 2.82 7.47 4.99
CA MET A 70 1.98 8.11 3.99
C MET A 70 1.51 9.50 4.43
N PHE A 71 1.13 9.66 5.70
CA PHE A 71 0.69 10.95 6.24
C PHE A 71 1.81 12.01 6.26
N ILE A 72 3.03 11.61 6.65
CA ILE A 72 4.20 12.49 6.73
C ILE A 72 4.68 12.90 5.33
N ASP A 73 4.50 12.04 4.33
CA ASP A 73 4.82 12.36 2.94
C ASP A 73 3.95 13.54 2.46
N PRO A 74 4.56 14.70 2.12
CA PRO A 74 3.81 15.90 1.76
C PRO A 74 3.08 15.77 0.42
N VAL A 75 3.51 14.87 -0.47
CA VAL A 75 2.86 14.58 -1.75
C VAL A 75 1.62 13.72 -1.53
N MET A 76 1.75 12.69 -0.69
CA MET A 76 0.68 11.71 -0.50
C MET A 76 -0.32 12.11 0.59
N ARG A 77 0.16 12.45 1.79
CA ARG A 77 -0.64 12.79 2.96
C ARG A 77 -1.72 11.73 3.21
N MET A 78 -2.99 12.12 3.11
CA MET A 78 -4.14 11.21 3.27
C MET A 78 -4.81 10.85 1.94
N SER A 79 -4.30 11.32 0.79
CA SER A 79 -4.96 11.18 -0.51
C SER A 79 -5.21 9.71 -0.89
N TRP A 80 -4.18 8.87 -0.77
CA TRP A 80 -4.30 7.45 -1.07
C TRP A 80 -5.32 6.76 -0.17
N MET A 81 -5.16 6.93 1.15
CA MET A 81 -6.07 6.35 2.15
C MET A 81 -7.52 6.75 1.89
N ASN A 82 -7.80 8.04 1.68
CA ASN A 82 -9.15 8.54 1.42
C ASN A 82 -9.76 8.02 0.10
N SER A 83 -8.93 7.62 -0.86
CA SER A 83 -9.40 7.17 -2.18
C SER A 83 -9.51 5.65 -2.32
N GLN A 84 -8.69 4.88 -1.59
CA GLN A 84 -8.57 3.43 -1.78
C GLN A 84 -9.05 2.61 -0.58
N TRP A 85 -9.16 3.19 0.62
CA TRP A 85 -9.49 2.45 1.83
C TRP A 85 -10.94 2.66 2.26
N GLU A 86 -11.49 1.65 2.93
CA GLU A 86 -12.79 1.73 3.59
C GLU A 86 -12.77 2.75 4.75
N GLU A 87 -13.91 3.37 5.02
CA GLU A 87 -14.04 4.46 5.98
C GLU A 87 -13.56 4.10 7.39
N ASP A 88 -13.90 2.89 7.87
CA ASP A 88 -13.43 2.39 9.18
C ASP A 88 -11.90 2.31 9.27
N ARG A 89 -11.24 1.87 8.19
CA ARG A 89 -9.77 1.78 8.13
C ARG A 89 -9.15 3.18 8.11
N ILE A 90 -9.76 4.13 7.39
CA ILE A 90 -9.34 5.52 7.37
C ILE A 90 -9.45 6.14 8.77
N ASN A 91 -10.55 5.91 9.47
CA ASN A 91 -10.80 6.48 10.79
C ASN A 91 -9.82 5.93 11.84
N LYS A 92 -9.56 4.63 11.84
CA LYS A 92 -8.52 4.01 12.69
C LYS A 92 -7.13 4.61 12.45
N ALA A 93 -6.76 4.81 11.18
CA ALA A 93 -5.49 5.44 10.83
C ALA A 93 -5.42 6.90 11.33
N LYS A 94 -6.48 7.69 11.13
CA LYS A 94 -6.58 9.08 11.61
C LYS A 94 -6.47 9.17 13.13
N GLU A 95 -7.21 8.34 13.86
CA GLU A 95 -7.16 8.31 15.32
C GLU A 95 -5.75 8.02 15.84
N PHE A 96 -5.07 7.05 15.22
CA PHE A 96 -3.69 6.73 15.59
C PHE A 96 -2.74 7.90 15.30
N ILE A 97 -2.83 8.52 14.12
CA ILE A 97 -1.99 9.66 13.74
C ILE A 97 -2.20 10.85 14.69
N VAL A 98 -3.46 11.17 15.03
CA VAL A 98 -3.76 12.25 15.98
C VAL A 98 -3.15 11.95 17.36
N LYS A 99 -3.33 10.73 17.87
CA LYS A 99 -2.70 10.31 19.13
C LYS A 99 -1.18 10.48 19.08
N LEU A 100 -0.54 10.03 17.99
CA LEU A 100 0.89 10.14 17.78
C LEU A 100 1.35 11.61 17.80
N VAL A 101 0.72 12.48 17.01
CA VAL A 101 1.09 13.91 16.93
C VAL A 101 0.90 14.61 18.27
N CYS A 102 -0.21 14.35 18.97
CA CYS A 102 -0.46 14.94 20.28
C CYS A 102 0.56 14.49 21.34
N LEU A 103 1.05 13.25 21.29
CA LEU A 103 2.08 12.74 22.20
C LEU A 103 3.44 13.42 22.02
N PHE A 104 3.76 13.88 20.81
CA PHE A 104 5.04 14.55 20.50
C PHE A 104 4.96 16.09 20.51
N SER A 105 3.79 16.66 20.84
CA SER A 105 3.59 18.12 20.90
C SER A 105 3.83 18.71 22.31
N ILE A 106 4.65 18.06 23.14
CA ILE A 106 5.12 18.51 24.46
C ILE A 106 6.51 19.14 24.29
#